data_AF-A0A450SIK6-F1
#
_entry.id   AF-A0A450SIK6-F1
#
_cell.length_a   1.000
_cell.length_b   1.000
_cell.length_c   1.000
_cell.angle_alpha   90.00
_cell.angle_beta   90.00
_cell.angle_gamma   90.00
#
_symmetry.space_group_name_H-M   'P 1'
#
loop_
_entity.id
_entity.type
_entity.pdbx_description
1 polymer ?
#
loop_
_entity_poly.entity_id
_entity_poly.type
_entity_poly.pdbx_seq_one_letter_code
_entity_poly.pdbx_strand_id
1 'polypeptide(L)'
;MFDNDVFEKWLDSKSGEIVEKMGRGEPLRTEEMMVLVLKAQSNHFYHLDKDLRGEMITLRVEFQDEMKTLRKDMRDEMKMLREDMNQRFENVDKRFENVDKRFESVDKRFESVDKRFEQLIRRIDRFMFWSLGFTVAAAAFVVTYLK
;
A
#
# COMPACT_ATOMS: atom_id res chain seq x y z
N MET A 1 -4.18 53.93 -11.07
CA MET A 1 -4.49 53.32 -9.75
C MET A 1 -3.90 54.29 -8.74
N PHE A 2 -4.73 55.07 -8.04
CA PHE A 2 -4.24 56.01 -7.03
C PHE A 2 -3.43 55.24 -5.98
N ASP A 3 -2.32 55.81 -5.50
CA ASP A 3 -1.48 55.18 -4.48
C ASP A 3 -2.34 54.69 -3.32
N ASN A 4 -2.28 53.38 -3.05
CA ASN A 4 -3.21 52.61 -2.21
C ASN A 4 -3.32 53.07 -0.74
N ASP A 5 -2.49 54.03 -0.31
CA ASP A 5 -2.44 54.51 1.09
C ASP A 5 -2.78 56.00 1.25
N VAL A 6 -3.05 56.75 0.17
CA VAL A 6 -3.27 58.20 0.27
C VAL A 6 -4.52 58.51 1.10
N PHE A 7 -5.59 57.73 0.90
CA PHE A 7 -6.83 57.88 1.66
C PHE A 7 -6.65 57.49 3.13
N GLU A 8 -5.97 56.38 3.41
CA GLU A 8 -5.72 55.92 4.79
C GLU A 8 -4.84 56.92 5.56
N LYS A 9 -3.75 57.40 4.95
CA LYS A 9 -2.91 58.44 5.57
C LYS A 9 -3.67 59.73 5.84
N TRP A 10 -4.56 60.12 4.93
CA TRP A 10 -5.43 61.28 5.14
C TRP A 10 -6.45 61.05 6.27
N LEU A 11 -7.08 59.87 6.31
CA LEU A 11 -8.06 59.48 7.32
C LEU A 11 -7.41 59.42 8.71
N ASP A 12 -6.19 58.91 8.80
CA ASP A 12 -5.38 58.87 10.03
C ASP A 12 -5.06 60.26 10.54
N SER A 13 -4.51 61.10 9.67
CA SER A 13 -4.20 62.49 9.98
C SER A 13 -5.44 63.24 10.47
N LYS A 14 -6.55 63.12 9.72
CA LYS A 14 -7.79 63.85 10.03
C LYS A 14 -8.46 63.33 11.31
N SER A 15 -8.49 62.02 11.52
CA SER A 15 -9.02 61.43 12.75
C SER A 15 -8.21 61.86 13.98
N GLY A 16 -6.88 61.95 13.87
CA GLY A 16 -5.99 62.46 14.92
C GLY A 16 -6.29 63.91 15.31
N GLU A 17 -6.43 64.80 14.32
CA GLU A 17 -6.83 66.20 14.55
C GLU A 17 -8.18 66.32 15.27
N ILE A 18 -9.15 65.48 14.88
CA ILE A 18 -10.50 65.46 15.46
C ILE A 18 -10.48 64.96 16.91
N VAL A 19 -9.69 63.92 17.20
CA VAL A 19 -9.52 63.39 18.57
C VAL A 19 -8.83 64.43 19.47
N GLU A 20 -7.82 65.14 18.96
CA GLU A 20 -7.15 66.21 19.70
C GLU A 20 -8.08 67.40 19.98
N LYS A 21 -8.91 67.78 19.00
CA LYS A 21 -9.97 68.79 19.16
C LYS A 21 -11.00 68.37 20.23
N MET A 22 -11.43 67.11 20.22
CA MET A 22 -12.31 66.56 21.25
C MET A 22 -11.65 66.62 22.64
N GLY A 23 -10.36 66.30 22.73
CA GLY A 23 -9.57 66.41 23.97
C GLY A 23 -9.44 67.83 24.52
N ARG A 24 -9.57 68.85 23.66
CA ARG A 24 -9.64 70.27 24.05
C ARG A 24 -11.03 70.73 24.48
N GLY A 25 -12.04 69.86 24.44
CA GLY A 25 -13.41 70.16 24.85
C GLY A 25 -14.26 70.91 23.81
N GLU A 26 -13.79 70.99 22.56
CA GLU A 26 -14.54 71.65 21.49
C GLU A 26 -15.64 70.73 20.92
N PRO A 27 -16.82 71.26 20.54
CA PRO A 27 -17.90 70.46 19.97
C PRO A 27 -17.56 69.93 18.57
N LEU A 28 -17.96 68.69 18.30
CA LEU A 28 -17.76 68.04 17.00
C LEU A 28 -18.91 68.32 16.03
N ARG A 29 -18.54 68.55 14.78
CA ARG A 29 -19.48 68.65 13.65
C ARG A 29 -19.87 67.25 13.16
N THR A 30 -21.01 67.14 12.49
CA THR A 30 -21.49 65.88 11.88
C THR A 30 -20.46 65.24 10.95
N GLU A 31 -19.78 66.04 10.14
CA GLU A 31 -18.71 65.58 9.24
C GLU A 31 -17.51 65.00 9.99
N GLU A 32 -17.13 65.61 11.12
CA GLU A 32 -16.03 65.13 11.98
C GLU A 32 -16.40 63.80 12.64
N MET A 33 -17.67 63.65 13.06
CA MET A 33 -18.18 62.36 13.55
C MET A 33 -18.19 61.28 12.46
N MET A 34 -18.56 61.63 11.22
CA MET A 34 -18.48 60.70 10.09
C MET A 34 -17.05 60.22 9.82
N VAL A 35 -16.05 61.12 9.91
CA VAL A 35 -14.63 60.74 9.76
C VAL A 35 -14.19 59.75 10.85
N LEU A 36 -14.61 59.95 12.11
CA LEU A 36 -14.32 59.00 13.19
C LEU A 36 -14.97 57.63 12.97
N VAL A 37 -16.21 57.60 12.48
CA VAL A 37 -16.91 56.35 12.13
C VAL A 37 -16.19 55.64 10.98
N LEU A 38 -15.80 56.37 9.94
CA LEU A 38 -15.03 55.81 8.82
C LEU A 38 -13.68 55.26 9.27
N LYS A 39 -12.99 55.94 10.19
CA LYS A 39 -11.73 55.44 10.77
C LYS A 39 -11.94 54.17 11.59
N ALA A 40 -12.98 54.14 12.42
CA ALA A 40 -13.33 52.95 13.19
C ALA A 40 -13.65 51.75 12.28
N GLN A 41 -14.40 51.98 11.20
CA GLN A 41 -14.71 50.94 10.21
C GLN A 41 -13.45 50.47 9.46
N SER A 42 -12.61 51.39 8.97
CA SER A 42 -11.35 51.03 8.29
C SER A 42 -10.46 50.17 9.18
N ASN A 43 -10.27 50.57 10.45
CA ASN A 43 -9.50 49.78 11.43
C ASN A 43 -10.09 48.38 11.63
N HIS A 44 -11.41 48.27 11.80
CA HIS A 44 -12.07 46.97 11.96
C HIS A 44 -11.87 46.07 10.74
N PHE A 45 -11.99 46.61 9.53
CA PHE A 45 -11.72 45.86 8.29
C PHE A 45 -10.25 45.44 8.17
N TYR A 46 -9.31 46.30 8.57
CA TYR A 46 -7.88 45.97 8.57
C TYR A 46 -7.56 44.79 9.50
N HIS A 47 -8.10 44.81 10.73
CA HIS A 47 -7.93 43.71 11.68
C HIS A 47 -8.57 42.42 11.17
N LEU A 48 -9.79 42.49 10.63
CA LEU A 48 -10.48 41.34 10.06
C LEU A 48 -9.71 40.71 8.89
N ASP A 49 -9.19 41.51 7.95
CA ASP A 49 -8.38 40.98 6.84
C ASP A 49 -7.10 40.31 7.33
N LYS A 50 -6.42 40.92 8.32
CA LYS A 50 -5.22 40.35 8.91
C LYS A 50 -5.50 39.02 9.62
N ASP A 51 -6.56 38.94 10.40
CA ASP A 51 -6.94 37.74 11.14
C ASP A 51 -7.34 36.62 10.17
N LEU A 52 -8.17 36.93 9.15
CA LEU A 52 -8.54 35.98 8.11
C LEU A 52 -7.33 35.47 7.33
N ARG A 53 -6.38 36.35 6.98
CA ARG A 53 -5.13 35.93 6.33
C ARG A 53 -4.32 35.03 7.24
N GLY A 54 -4.26 35.34 8.54
CA GLY A 54 -3.61 34.51 9.54
C GLY A 54 -4.21 33.11 9.60
N GLU A 55 -5.52 33.01 9.78
CA GLU A 55 -6.25 31.74 9.81
C GLU A 55 -6.06 30.94 8.51
N MET A 56 -6.14 31.58 7.34
CA MET A 56 -5.91 30.90 6.07
C MET A 56 -4.50 30.36 5.92
N ILE A 57 -3.49 31.09 6.43
CA ILE A 57 -2.10 30.61 6.42
C ILE A 57 -1.95 29.42 7.36
N THR A 58 -2.49 29.51 8.59
CA THR A 58 -2.46 28.43 9.57
C THR A 58 -3.11 27.16 9.01
N LEU A 59 -4.34 27.27 8.50
CA LEU A 59 -5.08 26.15 7.92
C LEU A 59 -4.31 25.51 6.76
N ARG A 60 -3.69 26.33 5.89
CA ARG A 60 -2.88 25.82 4.78
C ARG A 60 -1.65 25.05 5.29
N VAL A 61 -0.98 25.55 6.32
CA VAL A 61 0.22 24.90 6.89
C VAL A 61 -0.16 23.60 7.58
N GLU A 62 -1.21 23.60 8.40
CA GLU A 62 -1.72 22.40 9.07
C GLU A 62 -2.13 21.33 8.06
N PHE A 63 -2.92 21.71 7.03
CA PHE A 63 -3.30 20.78 5.99
C PHE A 63 -2.09 20.23 5.22
N GLN A 64 -1.07 21.06 4.96
CA GLN A 64 0.16 20.60 4.32
C GLN A 64 0.93 19.61 5.20
N ASP A 65 0.97 19.82 6.51
CA ASP A 65 1.64 18.92 7.45
C ASP A 65 0.89 17.60 7.63
N GLU A 66 -0.45 17.66 7.75
CA GLU A 66 -1.31 16.47 7.76
C GLU A 66 -1.14 15.63 6.50
N MET A 67 -1.16 16.27 5.32
CA MET A 67 -0.95 15.57 4.05
C MET A 67 0.46 14.97 3.92
N LYS A 68 1.47 15.63 4.50
CA LYS A 68 2.83 15.10 4.54
C LYS A 68 2.92 13.88 5.45
N THR A 69 2.28 13.94 6.61
CA THR A 69 2.19 12.84 7.58
C THR A 69 1.45 11.65 6.97
N LEU A 70 0.26 11.87 6.39
CA LEU A 70 -0.50 10.84 5.69
C LEU A 70 0.32 10.16 4.58
N ARG A 71 1.05 10.94 3.76
CA ARG A 71 1.93 10.38 2.71
C ARG A 71 3.11 9.60 3.26
N LYS A 72 3.55 9.87 4.48
CA LYS A 72 4.61 9.13 5.14
C LYS A 72 4.05 7.81 5.68
N ASP A 73 2.93 7.87 6.40
CA ASP A 73 2.28 6.70 6.97
C ASP A 73 1.89 5.69 5.87
N MET A 74 1.30 6.17 4.76
CA MET A 74 1.00 5.32 3.60
C MET A 74 2.25 4.64 3.02
N ARG A 75 3.40 5.34 2.99
CA ARG A 75 4.65 4.77 2.49
C ARG A 75 5.19 3.70 3.44
N ASP A 76 5.10 3.93 4.73
CA ASP A 76 5.55 2.99 5.75
C ASP A 76 4.65 1.74 5.76
N GLU A 77 3.33 1.89 5.64
CA GLU A 77 2.38 0.79 5.48
C GLU A 77 2.65 -0.04 4.21
N MET A 78 2.87 0.63 3.07
CA MET A 78 3.23 -0.06 1.82
C MET A 78 4.53 -0.86 1.96
N LYS A 79 5.50 -0.33 2.70
CA LYS A 79 6.76 -1.02 2.96
C LYS A 79 6.54 -2.25 3.83
N MET A 80 5.78 -2.13 4.93
CA MET A 80 5.45 -3.26 5.79
C MET A 80 4.69 -4.36 5.04
N LEU A 81 3.71 -3.99 4.20
CA LEU A 81 2.97 -4.94 3.38
C LEU A 81 3.89 -5.68 2.40
N ARG A 82 4.84 -4.98 1.78
CA ARG A 82 5.82 -5.59 0.88
C ARG A 82 6.74 -6.57 1.62
N GLU A 83 7.16 -6.24 2.83
CA GLU A 83 7.98 -7.11 3.67
C GLU A 83 7.21 -8.37 4.11
N ASP A 84 5.96 -8.25 4.56
CA ASP A 84 5.10 -9.40 4.88
C ASP A 84 4.88 -10.29 3.66
N MET A 85 4.63 -9.67 2.50
CA MET A 85 4.45 -10.40 1.24
C MET A 85 5.71 -11.19 0.86
N ASN A 86 6.90 -10.59 0.99
CA ASN A 86 8.17 -11.28 0.74
C ASN A 86 8.34 -12.49 1.68
N GLN A 87 8.06 -12.33 2.97
CA GLN A 87 8.16 -13.45 3.93
C GLN A 87 7.20 -14.59 3.59
N ARG A 88 5.98 -14.26 3.15
CA ARG A 88 5.01 -15.27 2.68
C ARG A 88 5.51 -15.99 1.45
N PHE A 89 6.10 -15.29 0.49
CA PHE A 89 6.69 -15.91 -0.71
C PHE A 89 7.85 -16.84 -0.35
N GLU A 90 8.77 -16.42 0.52
CA GLU A 90 9.85 -17.31 1.00
C GLU A 90 9.31 -18.58 1.68
N ASN A 91 8.20 -18.47 2.42
CA ASN A 91 7.57 -19.64 3.02
C ASN A 91 6.90 -20.54 1.96
N VAL A 92 6.33 -19.96 0.91
CA VAL A 92 5.80 -20.70 -0.24
C VAL A 92 6.93 -21.46 -0.95
N ASP A 93 8.07 -20.82 -1.19
CA ASP A 93 9.24 -21.44 -1.81
C ASP A 93 9.72 -22.65 -0.99
N LYS A 94 9.85 -22.51 0.33
CA LYS A 94 10.19 -23.63 1.23
C LYS A 94 9.20 -24.80 1.15
N ARG A 95 7.90 -24.49 0.99
CA ARG A 95 6.87 -25.53 0.81
C ARG A 95 7.02 -26.24 -0.53
N PHE A 96 7.35 -25.52 -1.60
CA PHE A 96 7.62 -26.11 -2.91
C PHE A 96 8.86 -27.00 -2.88
N GLU A 97 9.96 -26.57 -2.25
CA GLU A 97 11.14 -27.44 -2.07
C GLU A 97 10.81 -28.76 -1.34
N ASN A 98 9.90 -28.71 -0.36
CA ASN A 98 9.45 -29.92 0.34
C ASN A 98 8.57 -30.80 -0.56
N VAL A 99 7.75 -30.20 -1.43
CA VAL A 99 6.96 -30.92 -2.43
C VAL A 99 7.89 -31.64 -3.41
N ASP A 100 8.94 -30.97 -3.90
CA ASP A 100 9.93 -31.56 -4.81
C ASP A 100 10.62 -32.78 -4.18
N LYS A 101 11.06 -32.68 -2.91
CA LYS A 101 11.63 -33.81 -2.17
C LYS A 101 10.67 -34.99 -2.05
N ARG A 102 9.37 -34.73 -1.90
CA ARG A 102 8.35 -35.79 -1.87
C ARG A 102 8.19 -36.44 -3.24
N PHE A 103 8.23 -35.67 -4.33
CA PHE A 103 8.21 -36.21 -5.68
C PHE A 103 9.44 -37.08 -5.96
N GLU A 104 10.64 -36.65 -5.60
CA GLU A 104 11.84 -37.49 -5.72
C GLU A 104 11.71 -38.81 -4.93
N SER A 105 11.08 -38.78 -3.75
CA SER A 105 10.81 -39.99 -2.98
C SER A 105 9.80 -40.91 -3.66
N VAL A 106 8.79 -40.34 -4.32
CA VAL A 106 7.81 -41.08 -5.12
C VAL A 106 8.48 -41.73 -6.33
N ASP A 107 9.34 -41.00 -7.05
CA ASP A 107 10.07 -41.55 -8.20
C ASP A 107 10.94 -42.75 -7.80
N LYS A 108 11.69 -42.65 -6.70
CA LYS A 108 12.47 -43.78 -6.14
C LYS A 108 11.60 -44.99 -5.81
N ARG A 109 10.37 -44.77 -5.34
CA ARG A 109 9.43 -45.87 -5.08
C ARG A 109 8.95 -46.51 -6.37
N PHE A 110 8.66 -45.72 -7.41
CA PHE A 110 8.30 -46.25 -8.72
C PHE A 110 9.44 -47.06 -9.35
N GLU A 111 10.67 -46.58 -9.30
CA GLU A 111 11.84 -47.37 -9.75
C GLU A 111 11.97 -48.71 -9.02
N SER A 112 11.68 -48.74 -7.71
CA SER A 112 11.67 -49.98 -6.93
C SER A 112 10.55 -50.93 -7.36
N VAL A 113 9.37 -50.41 -7.67
CA VAL A 113 8.24 -51.17 -8.20
C VAL A 113 8.57 -51.77 -9.56
N ASP A 114 9.15 -50.98 -10.47
CA ASP A 114 9.56 -51.44 -11.80
C ASP A 114 10.55 -52.61 -11.70
N LYS A 115 11.56 -52.49 -10.84
CA LYS A 115 12.52 -53.59 -10.59
C LYS A 115 11.84 -54.87 -10.08
N ARG A 116 10.81 -54.75 -9.22
CA ARG A 116 10.04 -55.91 -8.74
C ARG A 116 9.21 -56.52 -9.86
N PHE A 117 8.61 -55.70 -10.72
CA PHE A 117 7.88 -56.19 -11.90
C PHE A 117 8.80 -56.91 -12.89
N GLU A 118 9.98 -56.37 -13.20
CA GLU A 118 10.97 -57.06 -14.04
C GLU A 118 11.36 -58.43 -13.47
N GLN A 119 11.58 -58.51 -12.15
CA GLN A 119 11.88 -59.78 -11.49
C GLN A 119 10.72 -60.78 -11.59
N LEU A 120 9.48 -60.30 -11.45
CA LEU A 120 8.28 -61.12 -11.60
C LEU A 120 8.15 -61.65 -13.03
N ILE A 121 8.32 -60.79 -14.04
CA ILE A 121 8.28 -61.16 -15.46
C ILE A 121 9.32 -62.26 -15.74
N ARG A 122 10.57 -62.10 -15.31
CA ARG A 122 11.61 -63.13 -15.47
C ARG A 122 11.26 -64.47 -14.82
N ARG A 123 10.55 -64.46 -13.69
CA ARG A 123 10.08 -65.69 -13.04
C ARG A 123 8.95 -66.35 -13.82
N ILE A 124 8.02 -65.55 -14.35
CA ILE A 124 6.92 -66.03 -15.19
C ILE A 124 7.46 -66.62 -16.49
N ASP A 125 8.39 -65.94 -17.17
CA ASP A 125 9.02 -66.44 -18.41
C ASP A 125 9.71 -67.78 -18.18
N ARG A 126 10.47 -67.89 -17.09
CA ARG A 126 11.11 -69.14 -16.69
C ARG A 126 10.08 -70.24 -16.46
N PHE A 127 9.01 -69.94 -15.72
CA PHE A 127 7.94 -70.91 -15.46
C PHE A 127 7.24 -71.36 -16.75
N MET A 128 6.96 -70.43 -17.67
CA MET A 128 6.37 -70.72 -18.98
C MET A 128 7.27 -71.63 -19.82
N PHE A 129 8.58 -71.36 -19.85
CA PHE A 129 9.54 -72.21 -20.56
C PHE A 129 9.58 -73.64 -20.00
N TRP A 130 9.66 -73.81 -18.68
CA TRP A 130 9.66 -75.14 -18.05
C TRP A 130 8.35 -75.90 -18.24
N SER A 131 7.20 -75.23 -18.10
CA SER A 131 5.89 -75.86 -18.29
C SER A 131 5.64 -76.30 -19.73
N LEU A 132 6.08 -75.51 -20.73
CA LEU A 132 6.05 -75.93 -22.13
C LEU A 132 6.96 -77.14 -22.37
N GLY A 133 8.19 -77.13 -21.85
CA GLY A 133 9.12 -78.26 -21.95
C GLY A 133 8.55 -79.54 -21.32
N PHE A 134 7.95 -79.43 -20.14
CA PHE A 134 7.27 -80.54 -19.47
C PHE A 134 6.08 -81.05 -20.29
N THR A 135 5.26 -80.16 -20.84
CA THR A 135 4.09 -80.54 -21.65
C THR A 135 4.51 -81.29 -22.92
N VAL A 136 5.54 -80.82 -23.62
CA VAL A 136 6.10 -81.48 -24.81
C VAL A 136 6.70 -82.84 -24.46
N ALA A 137 7.45 -82.94 -23.35
CA ALA A 137 8.03 -84.20 -22.89
C ALA A 137 6.95 -85.24 -22.51
N ALA A 138 5.90 -84.81 -21.80
CA ALA A 138 4.75 -85.65 -21.47
C ALA A 138 4.02 -86.14 -22.73
N ALA A 139 3.76 -85.26 -23.69
CA ALA A 139 3.15 -85.63 -24.97
C ALA A 139 4.02 -86.62 -25.76
N ALA A 140 5.33 -86.41 -25.83
CA ALA A 140 6.26 -87.32 -26.49
C ALA A 140 6.29 -88.70 -25.81
N PHE A 141 6.32 -88.74 -24.47
CA PHE A 141 6.28 -89.99 -23.69
C PHE A 141 5.00 -90.78 -23.94
N VAL A 142 3.84 -90.12 -23.96
CA VAL A 142 2.55 -90.73 -24.30
C VAL A 142 2.60 -91.32 -25.71
N VAL A 143 3.14 -90.60 -26.69
CA VAL A 143 3.24 -91.09 -28.09
C VAL A 143 4.20 -92.28 -28.23
N THR A 144 5.31 -92.31 -27.49
CA THR A 144 6.30 -93.40 -27.60
C THR A 144 5.92 -94.66 -26.83
N TYR A 145 5.13 -94.57 -25.75
CA TYR A 145 4.72 -95.72 -24.95
C TYR A 145 3.34 -96.30 -25.33
N LEU A 146 2.49 -95.53 -26.01
CA LEU A 146 1.18 -96.01 -26.51
C LEU A 146 1.21 -96.47 -27.98
N LYS A 147 2.40 -96.52 -28.59
CA LYS A 147 2.67 -97.15 -29.89
C LYS A 147 3.58 -98.35 -29.70
#